data_AF-A0AAE1JR88-F1
#
_entry.id   AF-A0AAE1JR88-F1
#
_cell.length_a   1.000
_cell.length_b   1.000
_cell.length_c   1.000
_cell.angle_alpha   90.00
_cell.angle_beta   90.00
_cell.angle_gamma   90.00
#
_symmetry.space_group_name_H-M   'P 1'
#
loop_
_entity.id
_entity.type
_entity.pdbx_description
1 polymer ?
#
loop_
_entity_poly.entity_id
_entity_poly.type
_entity_poly.pdbx_seq_one_letter_code
_entity_poly.pdbx_strand_id
1 'polypeptide(L)'
;MDEAVFCPVDGSIMITASHLPFNRNVFKLFTNDGGLGKADIKDILERAADIYNQFTEESLMNTEGKALKSIKKVDYTAVYASDLVKEVRKTAGSIEKPLEGFHIVVDAGNGAGGFFCGN
;
A
#
# COMPACT_ATOMS: atom_id res chain seq x y z
N MET A 1 5.14 -1.94 -20.11
CA MET A 1 5.27 -1.90 -18.64
C MET A 1 6.29 -2.97 -18.30
N ASP A 2 7.26 -2.68 -17.43
CA ASP A 2 8.32 -3.64 -17.10
C ASP A 2 7.72 -4.89 -16.42
N GLU A 3 7.98 -6.08 -16.94
CA GLU A 3 7.43 -7.35 -16.41
C GLU A 3 7.89 -7.62 -14.98
N ALA A 4 9.02 -7.04 -14.56
CA ALA A 4 9.51 -7.12 -13.18
C ALA A 4 8.54 -6.49 -12.16
N VAL A 5 7.73 -5.52 -12.59
CA VAL A 5 6.85 -4.69 -11.74
C VAL A 5 5.39 -5.14 -11.79
N PHE A 6 5.00 -5.92 -12.79
CA PHE A 6 3.61 -6.40 -12.90
C PHE A 6 3.30 -7.36 -11.75
N CYS A 7 2.43 -6.91 -10.84
CA CYS A 7 1.91 -7.68 -9.71
C CYS A 7 0.38 -7.48 -9.70
N PRO A 8 -0.34 -8.21 -10.56
CA PRO A 8 -1.79 -8.15 -10.57
C PRO A 8 -2.30 -8.67 -9.23
N VAL A 9 -3.18 -7.91 -8.59
CA VAL A 9 -3.79 -8.25 -7.31
C VAL A 9 -5.29 -8.00 -7.40
N ASP A 10 -6.08 -8.82 -6.72
CA ASP A 10 -7.53 -8.65 -6.63
C ASP A 10 -7.94 -7.65 -5.54
N GLY A 11 -7.02 -7.41 -4.59
CA GLY A 11 -7.19 -6.44 -3.52
C GLY A 11 -5.88 -6.13 -2.81
N SER A 12 -5.92 -5.14 -1.93
CA SER A 12 -4.76 -4.70 -1.16
C SER A 12 -5.13 -4.35 0.27
N ILE A 13 -4.13 -4.44 1.14
CA ILE A 13 -4.22 -4.07 2.55
C ILE A 13 -3.15 -3.02 2.83
N MET A 14 -3.57 -1.87 3.34
CA MET A 14 -2.67 -0.86 3.88
C MET A 14 -2.73 -0.90 5.41
N ILE A 15 -1.60 -1.16 6.04
CA ILE A 15 -1.47 -1.17 7.51
C ILE A 15 -1.03 0.22 7.95
N THR A 16 -2.00 1.07 8.31
CA THR A 16 -1.74 2.43 8.79
C THR A 16 -2.92 2.98 9.57
N ALA A 17 -2.64 3.58 10.72
CA ALA A 17 -3.62 4.33 11.50
C ALA A 17 -3.63 5.83 11.15
N SER A 18 -3.07 6.21 9.99
CA SER A 18 -2.94 7.59 9.53
C SER A 18 -2.18 8.47 10.54
N HIS A 19 -2.89 9.28 11.32
CA HIS A 19 -2.35 10.23 12.29
C HIS A 19 -2.63 9.82 13.74
N LEU A 20 -3.27 8.66 13.95
CA LEU A 20 -3.51 8.16 15.30
C LEU A 20 -2.18 7.87 16.01
N PRO A 21 -2.18 7.85 17.36
CA PRO A 21 -0.98 7.56 18.12
C PRO A 21 -0.35 6.22 17.72
N PHE A 22 0.97 6.12 17.85
CA PHE A 22 1.78 4.98 17.41
C PHE A 22 1.34 3.61 17.96
N ASN A 23 0.57 3.59 19.05
CA ASN A 23 0.03 2.39 19.68
C ASN A 23 -1.35 1.95 19.12
N ARG A 24 -1.71 2.43 17.92
CA ARG A 24 -2.90 2.04 17.18
C ARG A 24 -2.51 1.56 15.79
N ASN A 25 -3.07 0.42 15.39
CA ASN A 25 -2.96 -0.11 14.04
C ASN A 25 -4.35 -0.16 13.42
N VAL A 26 -4.42 0.08 12.11
CA VAL A 26 -5.65 -0.02 11.32
C VAL A 26 -5.30 -0.68 10.00
N PHE A 27 -6.22 -1.52 9.51
CA PHE A 27 -6.20 -2.03 8.15
C PHE A 27 -7.15 -1.24 7.28
N LYS A 28 -6.64 -0.72 6.16
CA LYS A 28 -7.46 -0.20 5.07
C LYS A 28 -7.45 -1.22 3.95
N LEU A 29 -8.63 -1.61 3.51
CA LEU A 29 -8.85 -2.66 2.52
C LEU A 29 -9.35 -2.03 1.23
N PHE A 30 -8.79 -2.46 0.11
CA PHE A 30 -9.14 -1.95 -1.22
C PHE A 30 -9.28 -3.10 -2.21
N THR A 31 -10.19 -2.95 -3.16
CA THR A 31 -10.29 -3.75 -4.39
C THR A 31 -10.01 -2.84 -5.59
N ASN A 32 -10.10 -3.40 -6.80
CA ASN A 32 -10.04 -2.61 -8.03
C ASN A 32 -11.17 -1.58 -8.13
N ASP A 33 -12.28 -1.77 -7.42
CA ASP A 33 -13.42 -0.83 -7.37
C ASP A 33 -13.22 0.27 -6.30
N GLY A 34 -12.12 0.22 -5.53
CA GLY A 34 -11.78 1.21 -4.52
C GLY A 34 -11.91 0.70 -3.08
N GLY A 35 -12.22 1.62 -2.15
CA GLY A 35 -12.33 1.32 -0.73
C GLY A 35 -13.63 0.58 -0.38
N LEU A 36 -13.59 -0.21 0.70
CA LEU A 36 -14.72 -1.03 1.13
C LEU A 36 -15.72 -0.27 2.02
N GLY A 37 -17.00 -0.64 1.90
CA GLY A 37 -18.10 -0.08 2.67
C GLY A 37 -18.44 -0.85 3.94
N LYS A 38 -19.41 -0.34 4.72
CA LYS A 38 -19.80 -0.94 6.01
C LYS A 38 -20.24 -2.41 5.90
N ALA A 39 -20.97 -2.76 4.85
CA ALA A 39 -21.45 -4.13 4.64
C ALA A 39 -20.30 -5.09 4.35
N ASP A 40 -19.37 -4.69 3.48
CA ASP A 40 -18.18 -5.48 3.14
C ASP A 40 -17.29 -5.68 4.36
N ILE A 41 -17.05 -4.61 5.13
CA ILE A 41 -16.25 -4.68 6.36
C ILE A 41 -16.92 -5.60 7.39
N LYS A 42 -18.24 -5.57 7.51
CA LYS A 42 -18.97 -6.48 8.41
C LYS A 42 -18.77 -7.93 8.00
N ASP A 43 -18.97 -8.26 6.72
CA ASP A 43 -18.79 -9.63 6.20
C ASP A 43 -17.34 -10.13 6.40
N ILE A 44 -16.34 -9.28 6.14
CA ILE A 44 -14.92 -9.61 6.36
C ILE A 44 -14.65 -9.92 7.84
N LEU A 45 -15.19 -9.11 8.76
CA LEU A 45 -15.00 -9.32 10.19
C LEU A 45 -15.70 -10.59 10.70
N GLU A 46 -16.91 -10.88 10.22
CA GLU A 46 -17.64 -12.10 10.56
C GLU A 46 -16.86 -13.35 10.09
N ARG A 47 -16.38 -13.37 8.84
CA ARG A 47 -15.53 -14.45 8.32
C ARG A 47 -14.22 -14.59 9.07
N ALA A 48 -13.57 -13.47 9.39
CA ALA A 48 -12.33 -13.48 10.15
C ALA A 48 -12.52 -14.06 11.56
N ALA A 49 -13.64 -13.74 12.22
CA ALA A 49 -13.98 -14.30 13.51
C ALA A 49 -14.22 -15.83 13.43
N ASP A 50 -14.94 -16.29 12.39
CA ASP A 50 -15.17 -17.72 12.18
C ASP A 50 -13.86 -18.49 11.94
N ILE A 51 -12.96 -17.94 11.12
CA ILE A 51 -11.61 -18.49 10.89
C ILE A 51 -10.83 -18.54 12.20
N TYR A 52 -10.87 -17.46 12.99
CA TYR A 52 -10.17 -17.38 14.27
C TYR A 52 -10.67 -18.41 15.29
N ASN A 53 -11.98 -18.67 15.33
CA ASN A 53 -12.56 -19.67 16.24
C ASN A 53 -12.13 -21.11 15.91
N GLN A 54 -11.74 -21.37 14.66
CA GLN A 54 -11.26 -22.68 14.19
C GLN A 54 -9.73 -22.76 14.17
N PHE A 55 -9.05 -21.74 14.68
CA PHE A 55 -7.62 -21.58 14.58
C PHE A 55 -6.87 -22.55 15.50
N THR A 56 -5.90 -23.29 14.94
CA THR A 56 -5.00 -24.18 15.70
C THR A 56 -3.54 -23.87 15.38
N GLU A 57 -2.61 -24.17 16.29
CA GLU A 57 -1.17 -23.98 16.05
C GLU A 57 -0.68 -24.71 14.79
N GLU A 58 -1.19 -25.92 14.55
CA GLU A 58 -0.89 -26.70 13.35
C GLU A 58 -1.40 -26.00 12.07
N SER A 59 -2.59 -25.40 12.12
CA SER A 59 -3.15 -24.64 10.98
C SER A 59 -2.32 -23.39 10.66
N LEU A 60 -1.73 -22.74 11.67
CA LEU A 60 -0.86 -21.58 11.50
C LEU A 60 0.44 -21.97 10.78
N MET A 61 1.15 -22.99 11.27
CA MET A 61 2.43 -23.41 10.67
C MET A 61 2.27 -23.86 9.21
N ASN A 62 1.18 -24.57 8.91
CA ASN A 62 0.86 -24.96 7.54
C ASN A 62 0.54 -23.77 6.63
N THR A 63 -0.05 -22.70 7.19
CA THR A 63 -0.38 -21.47 6.45
C THR A 63 0.88 -20.65 6.18
N GLU A 64 1.76 -20.47 7.16
CA GLU A 64 3.03 -19.76 7.00
C GLU A 64 3.91 -20.40 5.91
N GLY A 65 4.04 -21.73 5.93
CA GLY A 65 4.82 -22.46 4.93
C GLY A 65 4.27 -22.35 3.51
N LYS A 66 2.96 -22.14 3.35
CA LYS A 66 2.32 -21.87 2.05
C LYS A 66 2.49 -20.40 1.64
N ALA A 67 2.31 -19.46 2.56
CA ALA A 67 2.43 -18.03 2.31
C ALA A 67 3.85 -17.63 1.88
N LEU A 68 4.88 -18.19 2.51
CA LEU A 68 6.28 -17.92 2.14
C LEU A 68 6.61 -18.29 0.68
N LYS A 69 5.86 -19.22 0.08
CA LYS A 69 6.04 -19.63 -1.33
C LYS A 69 5.35 -18.69 -2.31
N SER A 70 4.43 -17.83 -1.85
CA SER A 70 3.63 -16.94 -2.69
C SER A 70 3.92 -15.45 -2.48
N ILE A 71 4.85 -15.09 -1.58
CA ILE A 71 5.25 -13.69 -1.35
C ILE A 71 6.18 -13.21 -2.47
N LYS A 72 5.75 -12.16 -3.18
CA LYS A 72 6.59 -11.39 -4.11
C LYS A 72 6.82 -9.99 -3.51
N LYS A 73 8.07 -9.64 -3.24
CA LYS A 73 8.44 -8.26 -2.88
C LYS A 73 8.55 -7.43 -4.16
N VAL A 74 7.92 -6.27 -4.18
CA VAL A 74 7.94 -5.33 -5.29
C VAL A 74 8.43 -3.98 -4.78
N ASP A 75 9.34 -3.34 -5.51
CA ASP A 75 9.69 -1.93 -5.27
C ASP A 75 8.60 -1.02 -5.87
N TYR A 76 7.45 -1.01 -5.22
CA TYR A 76 6.30 -0.23 -5.68
C TYR A 76 6.54 1.28 -5.55
N THR A 77 7.43 1.70 -4.64
CA THR A 77 7.80 3.11 -4.42
C THR A 77 8.41 3.72 -5.68
N ALA A 78 9.36 3.04 -6.31
CA ALA A 78 9.99 3.52 -7.56
C ALA A 78 8.98 3.68 -8.71
N VAL A 79 8.04 2.76 -8.79
CA VAL A 79 6.99 2.72 -9.83
C VAL A 79 6.03 3.89 -9.63
N TYR A 80 5.50 4.03 -8.42
CA TYR A 80 4.63 5.13 -8.04
C TYR A 80 5.30 6.49 -8.28
N ALA A 81 6.56 6.65 -7.86
CA ALA A 81 7.32 7.89 -8.08
C ALA A 81 7.51 8.19 -9.58
N SER A 82 7.84 7.18 -10.39
CA SER A 82 7.98 7.33 -11.84
C SER A 82 6.69 7.81 -12.50
N ASP A 83 5.56 7.21 -12.14
CA ASP A 83 4.26 7.55 -12.71
C ASP A 83 3.78 8.94 -12.25
N LEU A 84 4.03 9.29 -10.98
CA LEU A 84 3.78 10.63 -10.47
C LEU A 84 4.59 11.70 -11.22
N VAL A 85 5.89 11.46 -11.45
CA VAL A 85 6.74 12.38 -12.23
C VAL A 85 6.22 12.56 -13.66
N LYS A 86 5.81 11.46 -14.33
CA LYS A 86 5.23 11.53 -15.68
C LYS A 86 3.95 12.38 -15.68
N GLU A 87 3.05 12.14 -14.74
CA GLU A 87 1.77 12.85 -14.67
C GLU A 87 1.94 14.33 -14.34
N VAL A 88 2.85 14.68 -13.42
CA VAL A 88 3.21 16.07 -13.10
C VAL A 88 3.77 16.78 -14.33
N ARG A 89 4.73 16.18 -15.04
CA ARG A 89 5.31 16.78 -16.26
C ARG A 89 4.26 16.98 -17.34
N LYS A 90 3.44 15.97 -17.60
CA LYS A 90 2.35 16.03 -18.57
C LYS A 90 1.37 17.16 -18.24
N THR A 91 0.94 17.25 -16.98
CA THR A 91 0.00 18.29 -16.52
C THR A 91 0.63 19.69 -16.56
N ALA A 92 1.94 19.79 -16.36
CA ALA A 92 2.71 21.03 -16.47
C ALA A 92 3.10 21.39 -17.91
N GLY A 93 2.38 20.88 -18.92
CA GLY A 93 2.63 21.21 -20.33
C GLY A 93 3.83 20.47 -20.94
N SER A 94 4.15 19.27 -20.42
CA SER A 94 5.27 18.42 -20.88
C SER A 94 6.66 19.05 -20.72
N ILE A 95 6.82 19.92 -19.70
CA ILE A 95 8.11 20.49 -19.32
C ILE A 95 8.91 19.45 -18.53
N GLU A 96 10.19 19.25 -18.86
CA GLU A 96 11.03 18.22 -18.24
C GLU A 96 11.32 18.50 -16.75
N LYS A 97 11.54 19.78 -16.41
CA LYS A 97 11.78 20.26 -15.04
C LYS A 97 10.79 21.38 -14.67
N PRO A 98 9.51 21.06 -14.44
CA PRO A 98 8.48 22.08 -14.22
C PRO A 98 8.63 22.84 -12.90
N LEU A 99 9.42 22.30 -11.97
CA LEU A 99 9.66 22.88 -10.64
C LEU A 99 11.05 23.57 -10.55
N GLU A 100 11.75 23.75 -11.67
CA GLU A 100 13.05 24.42 -11.67
C GLU A 100 12.92 25.88 -11.19
N GLY A 101 13.83 26.31 -10.32
CA GLY A 101 13.81 27.64 -9.71
C GLY A 101 12.94 27.79 -8.46
N PHE A 102 12.15 26.78 -8.09
CA PHE A 102 11.39 26.79 -6.83
C PHE A 102 12.29 26.42 -5.64
N HIS A 103 12.07 27.10 -4.51
CA HIS A 103 12.63 26.69 -3.23
C HIS A 103 11.59 25.85 -2.49
N ILE A 104 11.80 24.54 -2.43
CA ILE A 104 10.84 23.57 -1.90
C ILE A 104 11.37 23.01 -0.58
N VAL A 105 10.56 23.07 0.47
CA VAL A 105 10.81 22.45 1.77
C VAL A 105 9.80 21.33 1.96
N VAL A 106 10.28 20.15 2.38
CA VAL A 106 9.42 19.00 2.64
C VAL A 106 9.59 18.55 4.09
N ASP A 107 8.49 18.52 4.83
CA ASP A 107 8.41 17.91 6.16
C ASP A 107 7.54 16.66 6.07
N ALA A 108 8.17 15.50 6.16
CA ALA A 108 7.48 14.21 6.11
C ALA A 108 6.83 13.82 7.45
N GLY A 109 6.99 14.61 8.52
CA GLY A 109 6.39 14.35 9.83
C GLY A 109 6.76 13.00 10.44
N ASN A 110 7.95 12.47 10.09
CA ASN A 110 8.39 11.10 10.43
C ASN A 110 7.43 9.99 9.95
N GLY A 111 6.59 10.29 8.96
CA GLY A 111 5.68 9.34 8.33
C GLY A 111 6.31 8.62 7.12
N ALA A 112 5.53 7.74 6.49
CA ALA A 112 5.96 6.99 5.30
C ALA A 112 6.31 7.89 4.10
N GLY A 113 5.87 9.15 4.08
CA GLY A 113 6.26 10.13 3.07
C GLY A 113 7.78 10.38 3.02
N GLY A 114 8.50 10.12 4.11
CA GLY A 114 9.95 10.33 4.19
C GLY A 114 10.73 9.50 3.18
N PHE A 115 10.21 8.33 2.76
CA PHE A 115 10.82 7.49 1.73
C PHE A 115 10.90 8.17 0.35
N PHE A 116 10.09 9.20 0.10
CA PHE A 116 10.09 9.96 -1.16
C PHE A 116 10.93 11.24 -1.09
N CYS A 117 11.43 11.61 0.10
CA CYS A 117 12.04 12.92 0.35
C CYS A 117 13.58 12.89 0.43
N GLY A 118 14.19 11.71 0.34
CA GLY A 118 15.63 11.51 0.35
C GLY A 118 16.18 11.25 -1.05
N ASN A 119 17.40 11.74 -1.31
CA ASN A 119 18.23 11.38 -2.46
C ASN A 119 18.99 10.09 -2.22
#